data_AF-A0A4U7KNJ3-F1
#
_entry.id   AF-A0A4U7KNJ3-F1
#
_cell.length_a   1.000
_cell.length_b   1.000
_cell.length_c   1.000
_cell.angle_alpha   90.00
_cell.angle_beta   90.00
_cell.angle_gamma   90.00
#
_symmetry.space_group_name_H-M   'P 1'
#
loop_
_entity.id
_entity.type
_entity.pdbx_description
1 polymer ?
#
loop_
_entity_poly.entity_id
_entity_poly.type
_entity_poly.pdbx_seq_one_letter_code
_entity_poly.pdbx_strand_id
1 'polypeptide(L)'
;MSAPIRYALPQRPATVAVIGIAAYYFGRENPSFANVFGGTANLDKWFYIIAKLHAAEAAAMLVYSLYRGADLITSIKYTLTQLVVGFPTYFQFKKLNN
;
A
#
# COMPACT_ATOMS: atom_id res chain seq x y z
N MET A 1 -14.64 -11.61 -24.45
CA MET A 1 -13.42 -10.95 -23.94
C MET A 1 -13.79 -10.25 -22.65
N SER A 2 -13.10 -10.52 -21.54
CA SER A 2 -13.27 -9.77 -20.30
C SER A 2 -12.91 -8.29 -20.54
N ALA A 3 -13.66 -7.36 -19.94
CA ALA A 3 -13.38 -5.94 -20.08
C ALA A 3 -11.94 -5.63 -19.61
N PRO A 4 -11.23 -4.68 -20.25
CA PRO A 4 -9.89 -4.29 -19.83
C PRO A 4 -9.91 -3.78 -18.39
N ILE A 5 -8.95 -4.25 -17.58
CA ILE A 5 -8.78 -3.83 -16.20
C ILE A 5 -8.60 -2.32 -16.16
N ARG A 6 -9.45 -1.64 -15.40
CA ARG A 6 -9.36 -0.18 -15.22
C ARG A 6 -8.68 0.14 -13.91
N TYR A 7 -7.77 1.11 -13.93
CA TYR A 7 -7.18 1.64 -12.71
C TYR A 7 -8.13 2.62 -12.02
N ALA A 8 -8.28 2.49 -10.70
CA ALA A 8 -8.88 3.50 -9.85
C ALA A 8 -8.14 3.54 -8.51
N LEU A 9 -7.71 4.74 -8.09
CA LEU A 9 -7.05 4.92 -6.80
C LEU A 9 -8.06 4.69 -5.66
N PRO A 10 -7.76 3.83 -4.68
CA PRO A 10 -8.51 3.73 -3.44
C PRO A 10 -8.26 4.96 -2.57
N GLN A 11 -9.01 6.04 -2.81
CA GLN A 11 -8.76 7.36 -2.19
C GLN A 11 -8.72 7.32 -0.65
N ARG A 12 -9.72 6.71 0.01
CA ARG A 12 -9.76 6.69 1.49
C ARG A 12 -8.58 5.91 2.09
N PRO A 13 -8.28 4.68 1.63
CA PRO A 13 -7.08 3.98 2.09
C PRO A 13 -5.78 4.75 1.78
N ALA A 14 -5.69 5.40 0.61
CA ALA A 14 -4.52 6.21 0.26
C ALA A 14 -4.32 7.39 1.22
N THR A 15 -5.40 8.08 1.62
CA THR A 15 -5.33 9.15 2.62
C THR A 15 -4.81 8.63 3.96
N VAL A 16 -5.30 7.48 4.43
CA VAL A 16 -4.84 6.87 5.68
C VAL A 16 -3.36 6.49 5.61
N ALA A 17 -2.91 5.93 4.48
CA ALA A 17 -1.50 5.60 4.27
C ALA A 17 -0.61 6.84 4.32
N VAL A 18 -1.00 7.93 3.64
CA VAL A 18 -0.26 9.20 3.66
C VAL A 18 -0.17 9.76 5.09
N ILE A 19 -1.29 9.78 5.82
CA ILE A 19 -1.31 10.26 7.21
C ILE A 19 -0.40 9.40 8.09
N GLY A 20 -0.45 8.07 7.96
CA GLY A 20 0.38 7.15 8.74
C GLY A 20 1.88 7.33 8.45
N ILE A 21 2.26 7.47 7.18
CA ILE A 21 3.64 7.74 6.76
C ILE A 21 4.13 9.08 7.31
N ALA A 22 3.31 10.13 7.22
CA ALA A 22 3.63 11.44 7.76
C ALA A 22 3.77 11.41 9.29
N ALA A 23 2.86 10.72 9.99
CA ALA A 23 2.90 10.55 11.43
C ALA A 23 4.17 9.80 11.88
N TYR A 24 4.57 8.76 11.15
CA TYR A 24 5.86 8.09 11.38
C TYR A 24 7.04 9.05 11.16
N TYR A 25 7.07 9.75 10.02
CA TYR A 25 8.19 10.59 9.61
C TYR A 25 8.42 11.76 10.59
N PHE A 26 7.35 12.49 10.94
CA PHE A 26 7.43 13.63 11.86
C PHE A 26 7.40 13.21 13.33
N GLY A 27 6.73 12.10 13.65
CA GLY A 27 6.56 11.63 15.02
C GLY A 27 7.78 10.91 15.58
N ARG A 28 8.66 10.35 14.74
CA ARG A 28 9.87 9.63 15.22
C ARG A 28 10.80 10.52 16.04
N GLU A 29 10.82 11.83 15.76
CA GLU A 29 11.66 12.81 16.46
C GLU A 29 11.00 13.35 17.73
N ASN A 30 9.71 13.05 17.94
CA ASN A 30 8.97 13.42 19.13
C ASN A 30 9.01 12.26 20.16
N PRO A 31 9.70 12.44 21.31
CA PRO A 31 9.84 11.39 22.31
C PRO A 31 8.50 10.93 22.89
N SER A 32 7.55 11.85 23.09
CA SER A 32 6.22 11.52 23.61
C SER A 32 5.44 10.63 22.65
N PHE A 33 5.53 10.88 21.34
CA PHE A 33 4.92 10.04 20.32
C PHE A 33 5.61 8.68 20.22
N ALA A 34 6.95 8.66 20.11
CA ALA A 34 7.72 7.42 20.01
C ALA A 34 7.47 6.49 21.20
N ASN A 35 7.33 7.04 22.41
CA ASN A 35 7.06 6.27 23.63
C ASN A 35 5.69 5.57 23.62
N VAL A 36 4.67 6.09 22.91
CA VAL A 36 3.39 5.38 22.72
C VAL A 36 3.60 4.03 22.04
N PHE A 37 4.64 3.92 21.20
CA PHE A 37 4.99 2.70 20.48
C PHE A 37 6.12 1.91 21.16
N GLY A 38 6.50 2.26 22.39
CA GLY A 38 7.60 1.63 23.13
C GLY A 38 8.99 2.10 22.70
N GLY A 39 9.09 3.32 22.17
CA GLY A 39 10.33 3.97 21.75
C GLY A 39 10.56 3.93 20.23
N THR A 40 11.54 4.71 19.77
CA THR A 40 11.88 4.86 18.35
C THR A 40 12.27 3.53 17.69
N ALA A 41 13.01 2.67 18.41
CA ALA A 41 13.42 1.36 17.91
C ALA A 41 12.23 0.43 17.58
N ASN A 42 11.19 0.44 18.40
CA ASN A 42 9.99 -0.36 18.13
C ASN A 42 9.16 0.25 16.98
N LEU A 43 9.08 1.57 16.93
CA LEU A 43 8.41 2.30 15.86
C LEU A 43 9.05 2.03 14.49
N ASP A 44 10.38 2.07 14.41
CA ASP A 44 11.16 1.71 13.21
C ASP A 44 10.96 0.23 12.83
N LYS A 45 10.91 -0.67 13.82
CA LYS A 45 10.63 -2.11 13.59
C LYS A 45 9.25 -2.34 12.99
N TRP A 46 8.21 -1.69 13.51
CA TRP A 46 6.85 -1.79 12.98
C TRP A 46 6.75 -1.26 11.55
N PHE A 47 7.34 -0.09 11.29
CA PHE A 47 7.40 0.46 9.95
C PHE A 47 8.10 -0.49 8.98
N TYR A 48 9.23 -1.08 9.38
CA TYR A 48 9.96 -2.03 8.56
C TYR A 48 9.16 -3.30 8.23
N ILE A 49 8.42 -3.83 9.20
CA ILE A 49 7.54 -4.99 8.99
C ILE A 49 6.42 -4.65 8.01
N ILE A 50 5.75 -3.51 8.20
CA ILE A 50 4.67 -3.05 7.32
C ILE A 50 5.18 -2.83 5.89
N ALA A 51 6.33 -2.16 5.74
CA ALA A 51 6.96 -1.93 4.45
C ALA A 51 7.29 -3.25 3.71
N LYS A 52 7.78 -4.26 4.42
CA LYS A 52 8.03 -5.59 3.85
C LYS A 52 6.76 -6.29 3.37
N LEU A 53 5.69 -6.24 4.17
CA LEU A 53 4.40 -6.80 3.79
C LEU A 53 3.88 -6.12 2.54
N HIS A 54 3.90 -4.79 2.49
CA HIS A 54 3.48 -4.01 1.33
C HIS A 54 4.31 -4.33 0.08
N ALA A 55 5.62 -4.54 0.21
CA ALA A 55 6.46 -4.94 -0.91
C ALA A 55 6.07 -6.33 -1.46
N ALA A 56 5.78 -7.31 -0.58
CA ALA A 56 5.32 -8.63 -0.99
C ALA A 56 3.94 -8.55 -1.66
N GLU A 57 3.02 -7.76 -1.12
CA GLU A 57 1.70 -7.53 -1.71
C GLU A 57 1.79 -6.84 -3.07
N ALA A 58 2.66 -5.83 -3.22
CA ALA A 58 2.87 -5.14 -4.48
C ALA A 58 3.38 -6.08 -5.58
N ALA A 59 4.32 -6.97 -5.24
CA ALA A 59 4.78 -8.00 -6.15
C ALA A 59 3.65 -8.95 -6.57
N ALA A 60 2.82 -9.40 -5.61
CA ALA A 60 1.66 -10.23 -5.91
C ALA A 60 0.64 -9.51 -6.80
N MET A 61 0.38 -8.22 -6.56
CA MET A 61 -0.52 -7.40 -7.37
C MET A 61 0.01 -7.19 -8.79
N LEU A 62 1.33 -7.03 -8.96
CA LEU A 62 1.96 -6.94 -10.28
C LEU A 62 1.72 -8.22 -11.08
N VAL A 63 2.04 -9.37 -10.50
CA VAL A 63 1.85 -10.69 -11.13
C VAL A 63 0.38 -10.93 -11.46
N TYR A 64 -0.52 -10.61 -10.53
CA TYR A 64 -1.95 -10.80 -10.72
C TYR A 64 -2.52 -9.88 -11.82
N SER A 65 -2.10 -8.62 -11.87
CA SER A 65 -2.55 -7.66 -12.90
C SER A 65 -2.11 -8.11 -14.29
N LEU A 66 -0.86 -8.56 -14.44
CA LEU A 66 -0.33 -9.11 -15.68
C LEU A 66 -1.03 -10.40 -16.09
N TYR A 67 -1.25 -11.32 -15.14
CA TYR A 67 -1.98 -12.56 -15.38
C TYR A 67 -3.41 -12.33 -15.88
N ARG A 68 -4.07 -11.26 -15.39
CA ARG A 68 -5.42 -10.88 -15.82
C ARG A 68 -5.45 -10.08 -17.13
N GLY A 69 -4.31 -9.85 -17.77
CA GLY A 69 -4.21 -9.17 -19.07
C GLY A 69 -4.29 -7.64 -18.99
N ALA A 70 -3.95 -7.04 -17.85
CA ALA A 70 -3.77 -5.59 -17.78
C ALA A 70 -2.55 -5.17 -18.61
N ASP A 71 -2.60 -3.98 -19.20
CA ASP A 71 -1.43 -3.38 -19.83
C ASP A 71 -0.35 -3.03 -18.79
N LEU A 72 0.87 -2.78 -19.26
CA LEU A 72 2.01 -2.51 -18.39
C LEU A 72 1.80 -1.26 -17.52
N ILE A 73 1.20 -0.20 -18.06
CA ILE A 73 0.97 1.06 -17.32
C ILE A 73 -0.03 0.82 -16.19
N THR A 74 -1.13 0.12 -16.48
CA THR A 74 -2.13 -0.25 -15.47
C THR A 74 -1.53 -1.14 -14.39
N SER A 75 -0.71 -2.12 -14.76
CA SER A 75 -0.03 -3.03 -13.82
C SER A 75 0.93 -2.27 -12.90
N ILE A 76 1.70 -1.31 -13.43
CA ILE A 76 2.58 -0.45 -12.65
C ILE A 76 1.77 0.42 -11.67
N LYS A 77 0.67 1.03 -12.14
CA LYS A 77 -0.19 1.86 -11.28
C LYS A 77 -0.75 1.06 -10.10
N TYR A 78 -1.26 -0.14 -10.33
CA TYR A 78 -1.75 -1.01 -9.26
C TYR A 78 -0.64 -1.46 -8.31
N THR A 79 0.53 -1.79 -8.83
CA THR A 79 1.71 -2.18 -8.03
C THR A 79 2.17 -1.06 -7.10
N LEU A 80 2.34 0.16 -7.63
CA LEU A 80 2.73 1.32 -6.83
C LEU A 80 1.67 1.69 -5.80
N THR A 81 0.40 1.59 -6.18
CA THR A 81 -0.71 1.82 -5.24
C THR A 81 -0.70 0.80 -4.12
N GLN A 82 -0.53 -0.49 -4.43
CA GLN A 82 -0.43 -1.55 -3.44
C GLN A 82 0.76 -1.35 -2.50
N LEU A 83 1.90 -0.89 -3.01
CA LEU A 83 3.09 -0.62 -2.20
C LEU A 83 2.82 0.47 -1.14
N VAL A 84 2.09 1.52 -1.50
CA VAL A 84 1.80 2.63 -0.58
C VAL A 84 0.61 2.31 0.33
N VAL A 85 -0.45 1.72 -0.25
CA VAL A 85 -1.78 1.66 0.37
C VAL A 85 -2.10 0.29 0.96
N GLY A 86 -1.39 -0.76 0.53
CA GLY A 86 -1.54 -2.12 1.02
C GLY A 86 -2.87 -2.77 0.65
N PHE A 87 -3.23 -3.81 1.41
CA PHE A 87 -4.36 -4.72 1.23
C PHE A 87 -5.72 -4.10 0.82
N PRO A 88 -6.15 -2.91 1.29
CA PRO A 88 -7.40 -2.28 0.84
C PRO A 88 -7.49 -2.09 -0.69
N THR A 89 -6.35 -1.96 -1.36
CA THR A 89 -6.26 -1.84 -2.82
C THR A 89 -6.75 -3.11 -3.52
N TYR A 90 -6.51 -4.29 -2.95
CA TYR A 90 -6.96 -5.57 -3.50
C TYR A 90 -8.49 -5.68 -3.54
N PHE A 91 -9.20 -5.23 -2.52
CA PHE A 91 -10.66 -5.23 -2.52
C PHE A 91 -11.24 -4.31 -3.60
N GLN A 92 -10.63 -3.15 -3.82
CA GLN A 92 -11.06 -2.24 -4.87
C GLN A 92 -10.73 -2.79 -6.26
N PHE A 93 -9.55 -3.39 -6.44
CA PHE A 93 -9.22 -4.13 -7.67
C PHE A 93 -10.25 -5.22 -7.94
N LYS A 94 -10.56 -6.07 -6.96
CA LYS A 94 -11.52 -7.17 -7.10
C LYS A 94 -12.91 -6.66 -7.43
N LYS A 95 -13.37 -5.59 -6.79
CA LYS A 95 -14.69 -4.97 -7.06
C LYS A 95 -14.82 -4.45 -8.49
N LEU A 96 -13.75 -3.92 -9.07
CA LEU A 96 -13.76 -3.32 -10.41
C LEU A 96 -13.62 -4.36 -11.54
N ASN A 97 -13.05 -5.53 -11.21
CA ASN A 97 -12.60 -6.52 -12.21
C ASN A 97 -13.21 -7.93 -12.01
N ASN A 98 -14.20 -8.06 -11.12
CA ASN A 98 -15.12 -9.20 -11.00
C ASN A 98 -16.37 -8.93 -11.82
#